data_AF-A0A962D7N9-F1
#
_entry.id   AF-A0A962D7N9-F1
#
_cell.length_a   1.000
_cell.length_b   1.000
_cell.length_c   1.000
_cell.angle_alpha   90.00
_cell.angle_beta   90.00
_cell.angle_gamma   90.00
#
_symmetry.space_group_name_H-M   'P 1'
#
loop_
_entity.id
_entity.type
_entity.pdbx_description
1 polymer ?
#
loop_
_entity_poly.entity_id
_entity_poly.type
_entity_poly.pdbx_seq_one_letter_code
_entity_poly.pdbx_strand_id
1 'polypeptide(L)'
;MTKNKPGIKNILIVLAMFCCLATPRVSVAAEDYFLKRPKAFTVQEAYEFFGYERTPFSREESTMPEFEARYLEHLFRASDMAMQARVNMMQHFFAGRNLNKERLKEYLQTVENIRQSFALNRAPTKELRDVQELFLFALEDQRDFFIKWSMAYGPEYIKLRKTYEDHELVQSSHFRLQRVYTQLMLLYPEESPYNHKAFYSHLNAMDFIINTSHATNYGTSR
;
A
#
# COMPACT_ATOMS: atom_id res chain seq x y z
N MET A 1 8.79 -27.77 -61.81
CA MET A 1 9.30 -26.50 -61.25
C MET A 1 8.57 -25.34 -61.91
N THR A 2 7.54 -24.80 -61.28
CA THR A 2 6.98 -23.47 -61.63
C THR A 2 6.10 -22.93 -60.49
N LYS A 3 6.65 -21.88 -59.87
CA LYS A 3 6.07 -20.71 -59.19
C LYS A 3 4.66 -20.81 -58.58
N ASN A 4 4.65 -20.62 -57.26
CA ASN A 4 3.49 -20.38 -56.41
C ASN A 4 3.47 -18.90 -55.96
N LYS A 5 2.31 -18.22 -56.08
CA LYS A 5 1.85 -17.01 -55.36
C LYS A 5 0.58 -16.45 -56.06
N PRO A 6 -0.29 -15.67 -55.40
CA PRO A 6 -0.80 -15.75 -54.03
C PRO A 6 -2.36 -15.66 -53.98
N GLY A 7 -2.99 -16.27 -52.97
CA GLY A 7 -4.42 -16.10 -52.69
C GLY A 7 -4.63 -15.34 -51.39
N ILE A 8 -4.82 -14.02 -51.49
CA ILE A 8 -5.38 -13.19 -50.42
C ILE A 8 -6.89 -13.30 -50.54
N LYS A 9 -7.58 -13.74 -49.47
CA LYS A 9 -8.88 -13.19 -49.01
C LYS A 9 -9.34 -13.87 -47.72
N ASN A 10 -9.55 -13.03 -46.71
CA ASN A 10 -10.48 -13.19 -45.59
C ASN A 10 -10.19 -14.26 -44.53
N ILE A 11 -9.46 -13.91 -43.47
CA ILE A 11 -9.92 -14.12 -42.09
C ILE A 11 -9.51 -12.90 -41.26
N LEU A 12 -10.44 -11.96 -41.16
CA LEU A 12 -10.52 -10.96 -40.10
C LEU A 12 -10.90 -11.70 -38.80
N ILE A 13 -10.37 -11.23 -37.66
CA ILE A 13 -10.84 -11.53 -36.29
C ILE A 13 -10.40 -12.88 -35.71
N VAL A 14 -9.20 -12.93 -35.12
CA VAL A 14 -8.96 -13.41 -33.74
C VAL A 14 -7.73 -12.67 -33.20
N LEU A 15 -7.91 -11.40 -32.85
CA LEU A 15 -6.92 -10.57 -32.18
C LEU A 15 -7.62 -9.85 -31.02
N ALA A 16 -8.23 -10.64 -30.13
CA ALA A 16 -8.84 -10.17 -28.88
C ALA A 16 -9.40 -11.36 -28.07
N MET A 17 -8.54 -12.14 -27.40
CA MET A 17 -8.96 -12.94 -26.24
C MET A 17 -7.77 -13.48 -25.43
N PHE A 18 -6.88 -12.58 -25.01
CA PHE A 18 -5.96 -12.82 -23.90
C PHE A 18 -6.05 -11.65 -22.91
N CYS A 19 -7.28 -11.31 -22.54
CA CYS A 19 -7.58 -10.61 -21.30
C CYS A 19 -8.48 -11.54 -20.48
N CYS A 20 -8.33 -11.51 -19.15
CA CYS A 20 -9.00 -12.34 -18.15
C CYS A 20 -8.28 -13.66 -17.82
N LEU A 21 -7.22 -13.56 -17.01
CA LEU A 21 -7.02 -14.40 -15.80
C LEU A 21 -5.76 -13.96 -15.04
N ALA A 22 -5.60 -12.65 -14.79
CA ALA A 22 -4.70 -12.18 -13.76
C ALA A 22 -5.41 -12.25 -12.41
N THR A 23 -5.66 -13.48 -11.92
CA THR A 23 -5.79 -13.65 -10.47
C THR A 23 -4.42 -13.29 -9.89
N PRO A 24 -4.31 -12.46 -8.84
CA PRO A 24 -3.07 -12.32 -8.11
C PRO A 24 -2.84 -13.63 -7.35
N ARG A 25 -2.39 -14.66 -8.06
CA ARG A 25 -1.69 -15.77 -7.43
C ARG A 25 -0.43 -15.11 -6.89
N VAL A 26 -0.39 -14.88 -5.58
CA VAL A 26 0.86 -14.79 -4.85
C VAL A 26 1.72 -15.93 -5.39
N SER A 27 2.74 -15.60 -6.18
CA SER A 27 3.47 -16.62 -6.92
C SER A 27 4.09 -17.57 -5.90
N VAL A 28 4.26 -18.84 -6.25
CA VAL A 28 4.95 -19.80 -5.38
C VAL A 28 6.33 -19.27 -4.93
N ALA A 29 6.95 -18.37 -5.71
CA ALA A 29 8.18 -17.67 -5.36
C ALA A 29 8.02 -16.65 -4.22
N ALA A 30 6.87 -16.00 -4.06
CA ALA A 30 6.61 -15.08 -2.95
C ALA A 30 6.40 -15.84 -1.62
N GLU A 31 5.73 -16.99 -1.63
CA GLU A 31 5.63 -17.87 -0.45
C GLU A 31 7.01 -18.37 0.00
N ASP A 32 7.86 -18.80 -0.95
CA ASP A 32 9.19 -19.32 -0.68
C ASP A 32 10.17 -18.22 -0.19
N TYR A 33 10.02 -17.00 -0.69
CA TYR A 33 10.75 -15.81 -0.22
C TYR A 33 10.41 -15.48 1.24
N PHE A 34 9.13 -15.53 1.60
CA PHE A 34 8.67 -15.28 2.96
C PHE A 34 9.12 -16.34 3.97
N LEU A 35 9.25 -17.59 3.54
CA LEU A 35 9.65 -18.69 4.43
C LEU A 35 11.13 -18.65 4.81
N LYS A 36 11.99 -18.04 3.99
CA LYS A 36 13.46 -18.12 4.14
C LYS A 36 14.09 -16.91 4.84
N ARG A 37 13.33 -15.84 5.11
CA ARG A 37 13.90 -14.59 5.66
C ARG A 37 13.80 -14.52 7.20
N PRO A 38 14.93 -14.50 7.94
CA PRO A 38 14.92 -14.44 9.41
C PRO A 38 14.82 -13.01 9.98
N LYS A 39 15.07 -11.98 9.16
CA LYS A 39 15.08 -10.56 9.57
C LYS A 39 13.83 -9.83 9.09
N ALA A 40 13.37 -8.89 9.90
CA ALA A 40 12.32 -7.95 9.52
C ALA A 40 12.74 -7.12 8.30
N PHE A 41 11.79 -6.77 7.44
CA PHE A 41 11.99 -5.84 6.33
C PHE A 41 12.44 -4.48 6.85
N THR A 42 13.38 -3.82 6.17
CA THR A 42 13.58 -2.36 6.25
C THR A 42 12.44 -1.63 5.53
N VAL A 43 12.34 -0.31 5.69
CA VAL A 43 11.34 0.50 4.94
C VAL A 43 11.52 0.32 3.44
N GLN A 44 12.74 0.47 2.93
CA GLN A 44 13.01 0.33 1.48
C GLN A 44 12.61 -1.05 0.95
N GLU A 45 13.00 -2.11 1.66
CA GLU A 45 12.65 -3.48 1.24
C GLU A 45 11.15 -3.74 1.32
N ALA A 46 10.42 -3.08 2.23
CA ALA A 46 8.96 -3.18 2.29
C ALA A 46 8.30 -2.56 1.05
N TYR A 47 8.81 -1.43 0.55
CA TYR A 47 8.34 -0.84 -0.70
C TYR A 47 8.63 -1.75 -1.90
N GLU A 48 9.86 -2.23 -2.01
CA GLU A 48 10.30 -3.13 -3.07
C GLU A 48 9.52 -4.44 -3.09
N PHE A 49 9.10 -4.93 -1.91
CA PHE A 49 8.30 -6.15 -1.79
C PHE A 49 6.99 -6.08 -2.60
N PHE A 50 6.38 -4.90 -2.71
CA PHE A 50 5.19 -4.68 -3.53
C PHE A 50 5.49 -4.04 -4.91
N GLY A 51 6.76 -3.99 -5.30
CA GLY A 51 7.18 -3.40 -6.57
C GLY A 51 7.05 -1.88 -6.62
N TYR A 52 7.07 -1.20 -5.46
CA TYR A 52 6.99 0.25 -5.39
C TYR A 52 8.37 0.89 -5.27
N GLU A 53 8.53 2.03 -5.94
CA GLU A 53 9.63 2.95 -5.67
C GLU A 53 9.23 3.89 -4.53
N ARG A 54 10.01 3.87 -3.44
CA ARG A 54 9.83 4.84 -2.37
C ARG A 54 10.27 6.22 -2.84
N THR A 55 9.36 7.18 -2.80
CA THR A 55 9.68 8.61 -2.99
C THR A 55 9.58 9.29 -1.63
N PRO A 56 10.71 9.64 -0.98
CA PRO A 56 10.67 10.41 0.26
C PRO A 56 10.01 11.77 0.05
N PHE A 57 9.30 12.26 1.05
CA PHE A 57 8.89 13.66 1.09
C PHE A 57 10.10 14.59 1.31
N SER A 58 10.20 15.68 0.55
CA SER A 58 11.25 16.72 0.72
C SER A 58 10.63 18.03 1.18
N ARG A 59 11.11 18.54 2.32
CA ARG A 59 10.71 19.87 2.79
C ARG A 59 11.33 20.99 1.97
N GLU A 60 12.52 20.76 1.46
CA GLU A 60 13.29 21.72 0.67
C GLU A 60 12.62 22.01 -0.67
N GLU A 61 11.93 21.01 -1.23
CA GLU A 61 11.12 21.15 -2.45
C GLU A 61 9.66 21.56 -2.16
N SER A 62 9.30 21.75 -0.89
CA SER A 62 7.93 22.03 -0.50
C SER A 62 7.53 23.49 -0.72
N THR A 63 6.36 23.71 -1.31
CA THR A 63 5.80 25.06 -1.50
C THR A 63 4.85 25.47 -0.36
N MET A 64 4.53 24.54 0.54
CA MET A 64 3.68 24.80 1.70
C MET A 64 4.44 25.49 2.85
N PRO A 65 3.73 26.06 3.85
CA PRO A 65 4.38 26.62 5.02
C PRO A 65 5.23 25.58 5.76
N GLU A 66 6.44 25.98 6.18
CA GLU A 66 7.43 25.11 6.83
C GLU A 66 6.88 24.30 8.03
N PHE A 67 5.94 24.85 8.81
CA PHE A 67 5.34 24.13 9.92
C PHE A 67 4.38 23.00 9.48
N GLU A 68 3.73 23.14 8.32
CA GLU A 68 2.91 22.09 7.70
C GLU A 68 3.81 21.03 7.05
N ALA A 69 4.88 21.47 6.37
CA ALA A 69 5.86 20.56 5.78
C ALA A 69 6.51 19.65 6.84
N ARG A 70 6.89 20.19 8.01
CA ARG A 70 7.35 19.39 9.15
C ARG A 70 6.30 18.39 9.66
N TYR A 71 5.04 18.80 9.66
CA TYR A 71 3.96 17.93 10.09
C TYR A 71 3.73 16.78 9.08
N LEU A 72 3.77 17.06 7.78
CA LEU A 72 3.66 16.01 6.76
C LEU A 72 4.88 15.08 6.73
N GLU A 73 6.09 15.59 6.97
CA GLU A 73 7.27 14.74 7.17
C GLU A 73 7.04 13.72 8.30
N HIS A 74 6.43 14.16 9.42
CA HIS A 74 6.04 13.25 10.50
C HIS A 74 5.01 12.21 10.03
N LEU A 75 3.95 12.64 9.32
CA LEU A 75 2.91 11.76 8.80
C LEU A 75 3.48 10.70 7.84
N PHE A 76 4.35 11.09 6.91
CA PHE A 76 4.95 10.16 5.96
C PHE A 76 5.97 9.22 6.59
N ARG A 77 6.69 9.67 7.63
CA ARG A 77 7.51 8.76 8.44
C ARG A 77 6.66 7.74 9.20
N ALA A 78 5.51 8.15 9.74
CA ALA A 78 4.56 7.22 10.35
C ALA A 78 4.02 6.22 9.32
N SER A 79 3.74 6.68 8.09
CA SER A 79 3.34 5.84 6.96
C SER A 79 4.39 4.77 6.61
N ASP A 80 5.68 5.16 6.56
CA ASP A 80 6.79 4.23 6.34
C ASP A 80 6.86 3.14 7.42
N MET A 81 6.70 3.53 8.69
CA MET A 81 6.71 2.60 9.84
C MET A 81 5.54 1.63 9.80
N ALA A 82 4.33 2.13 9.52
CA ALA A 82 3.13 1.31 9.38
C ALA A 82 3.24 0.33 8.21
N MET A 83 3.75 0.80 7.06
CA MET A 83 4.02 -0.04 5.90
C MET A 83 4.97 -1.19 6.25
N GLN A 84 6.13 -0.87 6.84
CA GLN A 84 7.10 -1.88 7.26
C GLN A 84 6.47 -2.90 8.22
N ALA A 85 5.71 -2.46 9.22
CA ALA A 85 5.05 -3.34 10.18
C ALA A 85 4.03 -4.26 9.50
N ARG A 86 3.24 -3.72 8.56
CA ARG A 86 2.25 -4.46 7.78
C ARG A 86 2.90 -5.53 6.91
N VAL A 87 3.99 -5.24 6.20
CA VAL A 87 4.69 -6.24 5.36
C VAL A 87 5.24 -7.38 6.21
N ASN A 88 5.87 -7.04 7.33
CA ASN A 88 6.34 -8.03 8.30
C ASN A 88 5.18 -8.91 8.80
N MET A 89 4.02 -8.32 9.07
CA MET A 89 2.84 -9.07 9.49
C MET A 89 2.30 -9.97 8.37
N MET A 90 2.15 -9.45 7.15
CA MET A 90 1.66 -10.22 6.00
C MET A 90 2.56 -11.41 5.70
N GLN A 91 3.89 -11.23 5.76
CA GLN A 91 4.86 -12.32 5.65
C GLN A 91 4.52 -13.50 6.58
N HIS A 92 4.16 -13.20 7.83
CA HIS A 92 3.85 -14.23 8.82
C HIS A 92 2.58 -14.99 8.50
N PHE A 93 1.50 -14.30 8.11
CA PHE A 93 0.25 -14.95 7.72
C PHE A 93 0.40 -15.77 6.42
N PHE A 94 1.18 -15.30 5.45
CA PHE A 94 1.42 -16.08 4.22
C PHE A 94 2.32 -17.28 4.44
N ALA A 95 3.22 -17.25 5.42
CA ALA A 95 4.10 -18.38 5.75
C ALA A 95 3.38 -19.56 6.44
N GLY A 96 2.09 -19.42 6.78
CA GLY A 96 1.29 -20.51 7.38
C GLY A 96 1.82 -21.02 8.73
N ARG A 97 2.68 -20.23 9.40
CA ARG A 97 3.22 -20.58 10.72
C ARG A 97 2.16 -20.30 11.77
N ASN A 98 2.03 -21.18 12.76
CA ASN A 98 1.19 -20.96 13.94
C ASN A 98 1.32 -19.51 14.44
N LEU A 99 0.19 -18.90 14.76
CA LEU A 99 -0.01 -17.68 15.55
C LEU A 99 1.28 -17.19 16.25
N ASN A 100 2.08 -16.38 15.57
CA ASN A 100 3.24 -15.77 16.21
C ASN A 100 2.76 -14.55 16.98
N LYS A 101 2.31 -14.79 18.23
CA LYS A 101 1.82 -13.76 19.15
C LYS A 101 2.79 -12.59 19.30
N GLU A 102 4.11 -12.84 19.21
CA GLU A 102 5.12 -11.78 19.28
C GLU A 102 5.05 -10.84 18.07
N ARG A 103 4.81 -11.37 16.86
CA ARG A 103 4.70 -10.53 15.66
C ARG A 103 3.43 -9.69 15.66
N LEU A 104 2.34 -10.25 16.15
CA LEU A 104 1.13 -9.47 16.43
C LEU A 104 1.40 -8.37 17.45
N LYS A 105 2.05 -8.71 18.57
CA LYS A 105 2.41 -7.74 19.60
C LYS A 105 3.31 -6.62 19.06
N GLU A 106 4.33 -6.95 18.26
CA GLU A 106 5.22 -5.97 17.61
C GLU A 106 4.44 -5.03 16.68
N TYR A 107 3.56 -5.57 15.84
CA TYR A 107 2.71 -4.77 14.96
C TYR A 107 1.78 -3.83 15.77
N LEU A 108 1.10 -4.37 16.78
CA LEU A 108 0.20 -3.58 17.63
C LEU A 108 0.95 -2.47 18.37
N GLN A 109 2.16 -2.75 18.85
CA GLN A 109 3.02 -1.75 19.49
C GLN A 109 3.43 -0.65 18.50
N THR A 110 3.73 -0.99 17.24
CA THR A 110 4.04 0.02 16.22
C THR A 110 2.85 0.93 15.95
N VAL A 111 1.64 0.38 15.81
CA VAL A 111 0.41 1.18 15.61
C VAL A 111 0.18 2.11 16.80
N GLU A 112 0.33 1.61 18.03
CA GLU A 112 0.17 2.43 19.23
C GLU A 112 1.25 3.53 19.32
N ASN A 113 2.50 3.24 18.98
CA ASN A 113 3.57 4.24 18.95
C ASN A 113 3.27 5.36 17.95
N ILE A 114 2.75 5.02 16.76
CA ILE A 114 2.31 6.00 15.76
C ILE A 114 1.17 6.86 16.32
N ARG A 115 0.15 6.24 16.93
CA ARG A 115 -0.98 6.97 17.53
C ARG A 115 -0.51 7.95 18.61
N GLN A 116 0.40 7.51 19.48
CA GLN A 116 0.99 8.36 20.51
C GLN A 116 1.84 9.50 19.93
N SER A 117 2.55 9.27 18.82
CA SER A 117 3.37 10.33 18.22
C SER A 117 2.53 11.49 17.70
N PHE A 118 1.31 11.24 17.21
CA PHE A 118 0.36 12.30 16.81
C PHE A 118 -0.33 13.00 18.00
N ALA A 119 -0.40 12.38 19.17
CA ALA A 119 -0.86 13.06 20.38
C ALA A 119 0.15 14.15 20.83
N LEU A 120 1.45 13.92 20.57
CA LEU A 120 2.54 14.85 20.86
C LEU A 120 2.74 15.88 19.73
N ASN A 121 2.59 15.46 18.47
CA ASN A 121 2.72 16.30 17.28
C ASN A 121 1.32 16.65 16.74
N ARG A 122 0.68 17.65 17.36
CA ARG A 122 -0.67 18.05 16.96
C ARG A 122 -0.68 18.67 15.56
N ALA A 123 -1.70 18.34 14.78
CA ALA A 123 -1.94 18.96 13.48
C ALA A 123 -2.02 20.49 13.60
N PRO A 124 -1.32 21.25 12.74
CA PRO A 124 -1.25 22.71 12.84
C PRO A 124 -2.52 23.40 12.31
N THR A 125 -3.29 22.73 11.46
CA THR A 125 -4.55 23.23 10.90
C THR A 125 -5.68 22.24 11.12
N LYS A 126 -6.92 22.70 10.96
CA LYS A 126 -8.10 21.81 11.06
C LYS A 126 -8.06 20.77 9.93
N GLU A 127 -7.67 21.18 8.74
CA GLU A 127 -7.63 20.36 7.55
C GLU A 127 -6.62 19.22 7.71
N LEU A 128 -5.41 19.52 8.22
CA LEU A 128 -4.42 18.50 8.52
C LEU A 128 -4.83 17.58 9.67
N ARG A 129 -5.66 18.06 10.61
CA ARG A 129 -6.26 17.20 11.64
C ARG A 129 -7.25 16.22 11.01
N ASP A 130 -8.09 16.68 10.08
CA ASP A 130 -9.05 15.81 9.39
C ASP A 130 -8.30 14.74 8.55
N VAL A 131 -7.18 15.11 7.90
CA VAL A 131 -6.25 14.19 7.23
C VAL A 131 -5.65 13.17 8.22
N GLN A 132 -5.17 13.63 9.39
CA GLN A 132 -4.62 12.79 10.45
C GLN A 132 -5.63 11.76 10.94
N GLU A 133 -6.87 12.18 11.19
CA GLU A 133 -7.93 11.30 11.68
C GLU A 133 -8.24 10.20 10.65
N LEU A 134 -8.34 10.54 9.36
CA LEU A 134 -8.51 9.55 8.30
C LEU A 134 -7.34 8.56 8.24
N PHE A 135 -6.11 9.05 8.35
CA PHE A 135 -4.91 8.20 8.38
C PHE A 135 -4.92 7.25 9.58
N LEU A 136 -5.20 7.76 10.79
CA LEU A 136 -5.27 6.94 12.00
C LEU A 136 -6.42 5.93 11.95
N PHE A 137 -7.60 6.31 11.45
CA PHE A 137 -8.68 5.36 11.25
C PHE A 137 -8.33 4.27 10.23
N ALA A 138 -7.59 4.62 9.17
CA ALA A 138 -7.10 3.61 8.22
C ALA A 138 -6.20 2.59 8.93
N LEU A 139 -5.29 3.04 9.81
CA LEU A 139 -4.42 2.17 10.61
C LEU A 139 -5.19 1.30 11.60
N GLU A 140 -6.21 1.85 12.26
CA GLU A 140 -7.08 1.09 13.17
C GLU A 140 -7.82 -0.03 12.43
N ASP A 141 -8.32 0.24 11.22
CA ASP A 141 -8.94 -0.78 10.37
C ASP A 141 -7.93 -1.91 10.05
N GLN A 142 -6.66 -1.58 9.75
CA GLN A 142 -5.62 -2.59 9.51
C GLN A 142 -5.31 -3.40 10.79
N ARG A 143 -5.27 -2.72 11.94
CA ARG A 143 -5.03 -3.33 13.24
C ARG A 143 -6.10 -4.34 13.60
N ASP A 144 -7.36 -3.94 13.49
CA ASP A 144 -8.48 -4.81 13.80
C ASP A 144 -8.56 -5.98 12.81
N PHE A 145 -8.18 -5.75 11.54
CA PHE A 145 -8.06 -6.82 10.55
C PHE A 145 -7.02 -7.86 10.95
N PHE A 146 -5.81 -7.47 11.33
CA PHE A 146 -4.79 -8.42 11.75
C PHE A 146 -5.11 -9.13 13.07
N ILE A 147 -5.82 -8.47 13.99
CA ILE A 147 -6.36 -9.14 15.19
C ILE A 147 -7.34 -10.24 14.77
N LYS A 148 -8.32 -9.93 13.90
CA LYS A 148 -9.27 -10.92 13.37
C LYS A 148 -8.56 -12.08 12.68
N TRP A 149 -7.61 -11.79 11.79
CA TRP A 149 -6.85 -12.83 11.09
C TRP A 149 -6.03 -13.70 12.05
N SER A 150 -5.47 -13.10 13.11
CA SER A 150 -4.74 -13.88 14.13
C SER A 150 -5.63 -14.89 14.84
N MET A 151 -6.93 -14.60 15.01
CA MET A 151 -7.87 -15.50 15.69
C MET A 151 -8.49 -16.55 14.77
N ALA A 152 -8.35 -16.40 13.44
CA ALA A 152 -8.93 -17.30 12.46
C ALA A 152 -8.22 -18.66 12.41
N TYR A 153 -8.99 -19.73 12.24
CA TYR A 153 -8.48 -21.10 12.10
C TYR A 153 -9.25 -21.88 11.03
N GLY A 154 -8.63 -22.95 10.53
CA GLY A 154 -9.27 -23.86 9.57
C GLY A 154 -9.75 -23.13 8.28
N PRO A 155 -11.02 -23.34 7.85
CA PRO A 155 -11.55 -22.74 6.62
C PRO A 155 -11.52 -21.20 6.60
N GLU A 156 -11.72 -20.55 7.74
CA GLU A 156 -11.72 -19.09 7.84
C GLU A 156 -10.32 -18.52 7.56
N TYR A 157 -9.29 -19.13 8.15
CA TYR A 157 -7.90 -18.75 7.87
C TYR A 157 -7.56 -18.88 6.39
N ILE A 158 -7.99 -19.98 5.76
CA ILE A 158 -7.76 -20.22 4.33
C ILE A 158 -8.49 -19.19 3.48
N LYS A 159 -9.73 -18.81 3.87
CA LYS A 159 -10.51 -17.79 3.19
C LYS A 159 -9.81 -16.43 3.27
N LEU A 160 -9.46 -15.98 4.48
CA LEU A 160 -8.76 -14.71 4.68
C LEU A 160 -7.46 -14.64 3.89
N ARG A 161 -6.67 -15.72 3.87
CA ARG A 161 -5.43 -15.79 3.08
C ARG A 161 -5.65 -15.62 1.57
N LYS A 162 -6.78 -16.07 1.04
CA LYS A 162 -7.08 -16.01 -0.40
C LYS A 162 -7.82 -14.75 -0.83
N THR A 163 -8.62 -14.16 0.06
CA THR A 163 -9.55 -13.08 -0.26
C THR A 163 -9.51 -11.96 0.78
N TYR A 164 -8.32 -11.65 1.34
CA TYR A 164 -8.20 -10.57 2.33
C TYR A 164 -8.54 -9.21 1.74
N GLU A 165 -8.29 -9.01 0.44
CA GLU A 165 -8.58 -7.75 -0.26
C GLU A 165 -10.08 -7.42 -0.19
N ASP A 166 -10.95 -8.42 -0.20
CA ASP A 166 -12.41 -8.25 -0.10
C ASP A 166 -12.90 -8.04 1.35
N HIS A 167 -12.00 -8.08 2.34
CA HIS A 167 -12.40 -7.95 3.74
C HIS A 167 -12.85 -6.51 4.05
N GLU A 168 -13.95 -6.36 4.79
CA GLU A 168 -14.58 -5.05 5.09
C GLU A 168 -13.59 -4.01 5.64
N LEU A 169 -12.71 -4.43 6.57
CA LEU A 169 -11.71 -3.56 7.19
C LEU A 169 -10.58 -3.19 6.21
N VAL A 170 -10.23 -4.10 5.30
CA VAL A 170 -9.23 -3.83 4.27
C VAL A 170 -9.76 -2.80 3.28
N GLN A 171 -11.01 -2.98 2.84
CA GLN A 171 -11.72 -2.03 1.97
C GLN A 171 -11.92 -0.67 2.66
N SER A 172 -12.32 -0.66 3.93
CA SER A 172 -12.45 0.58 4.71
C SER A 172 -11.12 1.33 4.82
N SER A 173 -10.03 0.62 5.14
CA SER A 173 -8.67 1.19 5.17
C SER A 173 -8.29 1.79 3.82
N HIS A 174 -8.50 1.05 2.72
CA HIS A 174 -8.28 1.52 1.35
C HIS A 174 -8.99 2.84 1.04
N PHE A 175 -10.30 2.91 1.27
CA PHE A 175 -11.07 4.13 0.98
C PHE A 175 -10.62 5.31 1.84
N ARG A 176 -10.19 5.08 3.10
CA ARG A 176 -9.66 6.14 3.95
C ARG A 176 -8.32 6.65 3.42
N LEU A 177 -7.41 5.77 3.00
CA LEU A 177 -6.13 6.18 2.41
C LEU A 177 -6.30 6.95 1.10
N GLN A 178 -7.25 6.54 0.25
CA GLN A 178 -7.61 7.31 -0.94
C GLN A 178 -8.14 8.71 -0.60
N ARG A 179 -8.93 8.84 0.47
CA ARG A 179 -9.41 10.14 0.95
C ARG A 179 -8.29 11.00 1.52
N VAL A 180 -7.33 10.42 2.26
CA VAL A 180 -6.12 11.11 2.71
C VAL A 180 -5.38 11.68 1.51
N TYR A 181 -5.13 10.86 0.48
CA TYR A 181 -4.45 11.30 -0.75
C TYR A 181 -5.20 12.45 -1.43
N THR A 182 -6.50 12.28 -1.64
CA THR A 182 -7.36 13.29 -2.29
C THR A 182 -7.35 14.60 -1.51
N GLN A 183 -7.43 14.55 -0.18
CA GLN A 183 -7.38 15.75 0.65
C GLN A 183 -6.02 16.44 0.56
N LEU A 184 -4.91 15.70 0.60
CA LEU A 184 -3.58 16.29 0.44
C LEU A 184 -3.40 16.97 -0.92
N MET A 185 -3.91 16.36 -2.00
CA MET A 185 -3.86 16.97 -3.34
C MET A 185 -4.73 18.24 -3.43
N LEU A 186 -5.84 18.31 -2.68
CA LEU A 186 -6.71 19.49 -2.63
C LEU A 186 -6.13 20.60 -1.75
N LEU A 187 -5.44 20.25 -0.65
CA LEU A 187 -4.82 21.20 0.26
C LEU A 187 -3.56 21.83 -0.34
N TYR A 188 -2.82 21.03 -1.12
CA TYR A 188 -1.53 21.44 -1.68
C TYR A 188 -1.50 21.28 -3.21
N PRO A 189 -2.37 21.99 -3.95
CA PRO A 189 -2.44 21.87 -5.40
C PRO A 189 -1.16 22.38 -6.09
N GLU A 190 -0.52 23.39 -5.51
CA GLU A 190 0.71 24.04 -6.02
C GLU A 190 2.01 23.41 -5.47
N GLU A 191 1.92 22.23 -4.86
CA GLU A 191 3.09 21.50 -4.38
C GLU A 191 3.88 20.90 -5.54
N SER A 192 5.18 20.68 -5.33
CA SER A 192 6.09 20.17 -6.36
C SER A 192 5.63 18.80 -6.87
N PRO A 193 5.86 18.50 -8.16
CA PRO A 193 5.58 17.17 -8.71
C PRO A 193 6.30 16.04 -7.95
N TYR A 194 7.47 16.32 -7.37
CA TYR A 194 8.20 15.39 -6.52
C TYR A 194 7.43 15.06 -5.24
N ASN A 195 6.96 16.06 -4.50
CA ASN A 195 6.21 15.84 -3.27
C ASN A 195 4.82 15.26 -3.53
N HIS A 196 4.15 15.59 -4.64
CA HIS A 196 2.93 14.87 -5.06
C HIS A 196 3.20 13.37 -5.29
N LYS A 197 4.33 13.01 -5.90
CA LYS A 197 4.76 11.61 -6.03
C LYS A 197 5.03 10.99 -4.66
N ALA A 198 5.61 11.73 -3.71
CA ALA A 198 5.79 11.27 -2.34
C ALA A 198 4.44 11.00 -1.63
N PHE A 199 3.45 11.89 -1.76
CA PHE A 199 2.11 11.71 -1.19
C PHE A 199 1.49 10.39 -1.66
N TYR A 200 1.56 10.14 -2.97
CA TYR A 200 1.08 8.89 -3.56
C TYR A 200 1.89 7.68 -3.06
N SER A 201 3.23 7.76 -3.11
CA SER A 201 4.14 6.67 -2.74
C SER A 201 3.89 6.19 -1.31
N HIS A 202 3.77 7.11 -0.34
CA HIS A 202 3.55 6.75 1.06
C HIS A 202 2.17 6.13 1.33
N LEU A 203 1.11 6.69 0.75
CA LEU A 203 -0.25 6.22 1.01
C LEU A 203 -0.57 4.91 0.29
N ASN A 204 -0.18 4.81 -0.98
CA ASN A 204 -0.35 3.58 -1.77
C ASN A 204 0.50 2.44 -1.20
N ALA A 205 1.66 2.74 -0.62
CA ALA A 205 2.45 1.73 0.07
C ALA A 205 1.72 1.17 1.31
N MET A 206 0.90 1.94 2.04
CA MET A 206 0.13 1.38 3.16
C MET A 206 -1.11 0.60 2.72
N ASP A 207 -1.51 0.71 1.46
CA ASP A 207 -2.75 0.15 0.95
C ASP A 207 -2.62 -1.35 0.66
N PHE A 208 -3.54 -2.15 1.19
CA PHE A 208 -3.58 -3.60 0.94
C PHE A 208 -3.97 -3.90 -0.50
N ILE A 209 -4.70 -2.97 -1.12
CA ILE A 209 -5.22 -3.07 -2.47
C ILE A 209 -4.35 -2.17 -3.34
N ILE A 210 -3.48 -2.80 -4.13
CA ILE A 210 -2.59 -2.08 -5.04
C ILE A 210 -3.41 -1.55 -6.21
N ASN A 211 -3.58 -0.23 -6.29
CA ASN A 211 -4.27 0.38 -7.41
C ASN A 211 -3.28 0.67 -8.55
N THR A 212 -3.09 -0.29 -9.46
CA THR A 212 -2.14 -0.16 -10.57
C THR A 212 -2.54 0.91 -11.60
N SER A 213 -3.78 1.43 -11.57
CA SER A 213 -4.28 2.40 -12.56
C SER A 213 -3.85 3.85 -12.33
N HIS A 214 -3.39 4.22 -11.14
CA HIS A 214 -2.92 5.60 -10.89
C HIS A 214 -1.44 5.81 -11.24
N ALA A 215 -0.65 4.73 -11.33
CA ALA A 215 0.76 4.80 -11.71
C ALA A 215 0.99 5.30 -13.16
N THR A 216 0.00 5.14 -14.05
CA THR A 216 0.13 5.52 -15.47
C THR A 216 -0.12 7.00 -15.76
N ASN A 217 -0.77 7.76 -14.87
CA ASN A 217 -1.19 9.14 -15.17
C ASN A 217 -0.19 10.22 -14.76
N TYR A 218 0.84 9.89 -13.97
CA TYR A 218 1.86 10.85 -13.52
C TYR A 218 3.21 10.69 -14.25
N GLY A 219 3.26 9.84 -15.29
CA GLY A 219 4.45 9.56 -16.10
C GLY A 219 4.52 10.25 -17.46
N THR A 220 3.49 11.00 -17.88
CA THR A 220 3.47 11.70 -19.17
C THR A 220 3.19 13.18 -18.98
N SER A 221 4.22 13.91 -18.55
CA SER A 221 4.33 15.34 -18.77
C SER A 221 5.79 15.66 -19.08
N ARG A 222 6.22 15.23 -20.27
CA ARG A 222 7.31 15.81 -21.06
C ARG A 222 6.95 15.67 -22.53
#